data_AF-A0A8S2YM57-F1
#
_entry.id   AF-A0A8S2YM57-F1
#
_cell.length_a   1.000
_cell.length_b   1.000
_cell.length_c   1.000
_cell.angle_alpha   90.00
_cell.angle_beta   90.00
_cell.angle_gamma   90.00
#
_symmetry.space_group_name_H-M   'P 1'
#
loop_
_entity.id
_entity.type
_entity.pdbx_description
1 polymer ?
#
loop_
_entity_poly.entity_id
_entity_poly.type
_entity_poly.pdbx_seq_one_letter_code
_entity_poly.pdbx_strand_id
1 'polypeptide(L)'
;SLTDPPEIVRDPAYAKAATDSDRFLTAELHCRISALPKPTVQWFKGSDELPLITKYRTVLNDLPSTSSPQLLFTYDSVLFIANVTKEDHGIYL
;
A
#
# COMPACT_ATOMS: atom_id res chain seq x y z
N SER A 1 19.42 4.00 15.82
CA SER A 1 18.91 4.02 14.44
C SER A 1 18.41 2.66 14.07
N LEU A 2 17.10 2.45 14.07
CA LEU A 2 16.44 1.20 13.69
C LEU A 2 15.00 1.54 13.25
N THR A 3 14.82 1.85 11.97
CA THR A 3 13.53 1.75 11.29
C THR A 3 13.83 1.00 10.02
N ASP A 4 13.56 -0.30 10.02
CA ASP A 4 13.62 -1.07 8.78
C ASP A 4 12.65 -0.40 7.78
N PRO A 5 13.10 -0.10 6.55
CA PRO A 5 12.25 0.56 5.57
C PRO A 5 11.04 -0.32 5.26
N PRO A 6 9.87 0.27 4.97
CA PRO A 6 8.69 -0.50 4.61
C PRO A 6 8.96 -1.37 3.39
N GLU A 7 8.66 -2.66 3.50
CA GLU A 7 8.75 -3.61 2.40
C GLU A 7 7.36 -3.75 1.75
N ILE A 8 7.30 -3.61 0.43
CA ILE A 8 6.09 -3.89 -0.35
C ILE A 8 5.99 -5.42 -0.47
N VAL A 9 5.16 -6.04 0.38
CA VAL A 9 5.12 -7.50 0.60
C VAL A 9 4.50 -8.27 -0.58
N ARG A 10 3.97 -7.60 -1.62
CA ARG A 10 3.36 -8.27 -2.78
C ARG A 10 3.70 -7.59 -4.10
N ASP A 11 4.23 -8.38 -5.03
CA ASP A 11 4.49 -7.98 -6.42
C ASP A 11 3.18 -7.66 -7.16
N PRO A 12 3.02 -6.44 -7.72
CA PRO A 12 1.86 -6.08 -8.54
C PRO A 12 1.61 -7.02 -9.73
N ALA A 13 2.64 -7.76 -10.19
CA ALA A 13 2.52 -8.70 -11.29
C ALA A 13 1.56 -9.88 -11.02
N TYR A 14 1.21 -10.15 -9.76
CA TYR A 14 0.24 -11.20 -9.42
C TYR A 14 -1.23 -10.73 -9.48
N ALA A 15 -1.48 -9.42 -9.55
CA ALA A 15 -2.80 -8.87 -9.85
C ALA A 15 -2.99 -8.83 -11.37
N LYS A 16 -3.37 -9.99 -11.92
CA LYS A 16 -3.80 -10.25 -13.31
C LYS A 16 -3.83 -9.05 -14.26
N ALA A 17 -3.00 -9.17 -15.30
CA ALA A 17 -2.95 -8.37 -16.53
C ALA A 17 -4.29 -7.70 -16.90
N ALA A 18 -4.25 -6.36 -16.90
CA ALA A 18 -5.34 -5.51 -17.35
C ALA A 18 -5.65 -5.76 -18.84
N THR A 19 -6.71 -6.51 -19.11
CA THR A 19 -7.34 -6.56 -20.44
C THR A 19 -8.35 -5.41 -20.52
N ASP A 20 -8.64 -4.86 -21.70
CA ASP A 20 -9.52 -3.68 -21.88
C ASP A 20 -10.97 -3.85 -21.34
N SER A 21 -11.29 -5.00 -20.75
CA SER A 21 -12.51 -5.30 -19.98
C SER A 21 -12.48 -4.84 -18.50
N ASP A 22 -11.33 -4.37 -17.99
CA ASP A 22 -11.06 -4.17 -16.55
C ASP A 22 -11.47 -2.80 -15.98
N ARG A 23 -12.39 -2.08 -16.63
CA ARG A 23 -12.91 -0.77 -16.17
C ARG A 23 -13.66 -0.82 -14.82
N PHE A 24 -13.62 -1.94 -14.09
CA PHE A 24 -14.27 -2.16 -12.80
C PHE A 24 -13.39 -2.90 -11.77
N LEU A 25 -12.12 -3.19 -12.07
CA LEU A 25 -11.22 -3.82 -11.09
C LEU A 25 -10.64 -2.76 -10.15
N THR A 26 -10.66 -3.06 -8.85
CA THR A 26 -9.96 -2.29 -7.83
C THR A 26 -8.65 -3.01 -7.53
N ALA A 27 -7.51 -2.32 -7.65
CA ALA A 27 -6.21 -2.86 -7.23
C ALA A 27 -5.96 -2.54 -5.75
N GLU A 28 -5.26 -3.44 -5.06
CA GLU A 28 -4.86 -3.32 -3.66
C GLU A 28 -3.35 -3.45 -3.53
N LEU A 29 -2.71 -2.44 -2.95
CA LEU A 29 -1.28 -2.42 -2.66
C LEU A 29 -1.07 -2.41 -1.15
N HIS A 30 -0.30 -3.36 -0.64
CA HIS A 30 -0.06 -3.53 0.80
C HIS A 30 1.37 -3.16 1.17
N CYS A 31 1.49 -2.39 2.26
CA CYS A 31 2.75 -1.96 2.83
C CYS A 31 2.74 -2.30 4.33
N ARG A 32 3.61 -3.23 4.73
CA ARG A 32 3.72 -3.65 6.13
C ARG A 32 4.76 -2.77 6.84
N ILE A 33 4.36 -2.24 7.99
CA ILE A 33 5.18 -1.28 8.76
C ILE A 33 5.28 -1.77 10.20
N SER A 34 6.49 -1.77 10.77
CA SER A 34 6.70 -2.00 12.20
C SER A 34 7.16 -0.70 12.86
N ALA A 35 6.35 -0.14 13.75
CA ALA A 35 6.61 1.17 14.35
C ALA A 35 6.01 1.32 15.75
N LEU A 36 6.60 2.22 16.53
CA LEU A 36 6.07 2.73 17.79
C LEU A 36 6.61 4.15 17.98
N PRO A 37 5.79 5.22 18.04
CA PRO A 37 4.32 5.23 18.07
C PRO A 37 3.66 4.85 16.72
N LYS A 38 2.32 4.81 16.68
CA LYS A 38 1.55 4.52 15.45
C LYS A 38 1.95 5.49 14.32
N PRO A 39 2.32 4.99 13.12
CA PRO A 39 2.86 5.82 12.06
C PRO A 39 1.75 6.60 11.34
N THR A 40 2.14 7.69 10.69
CA THR A 40 1.37 8.31 9.59
C THR A 40 1.94 7.81 8.27
N VAL A 41 1.08 7.43 7.33
CA VAL A 41 1.49 6.85 6.05
C VAL A 41 0.92 7.68 4.91
N GLN A 42 1.76 7.92 3.91
CA GLN A 42 1.43 8.65 2.69
C GLN A 42 1.95 7.86 1.50
N TRP A 43 1.14 7.75 0.46
CA TRP A 43 1.46 7.01 -0.75
C TRP A 43 1.86 7.94 -1.89
N PHE A 44 2.86 7.52 -2.65
CA PHE A 44 3.33 8.22 -3.84
C PHE A 44 3.25 7.29 -5.05
N LYS A 45 3.13 7.89 -6.23
CA LYS A 45 3.36 7.21 -7.51
C LYS A 45 4.54 7.89 -8.20
N GLY A 46 5.67 7.21 -8.26
CA GLY A 46 6.94 7.84 -8.61
C GLY A 46 7.30 8.93 -7.59
N SER A 47 7.44 10.18 -8.04
CA SER A 47 7.72 11.34 -7.18
C SER A 47 6.48 12.08 -6.69
N ASP A 48 5.29 11.74 -7.21
CA ASP A 48 4.09 12.52 -7.02
C ASP A 48 3.24 11.93 -5.90
N GLU A 49 2.86 12.78 -4.93
CA GLU A 49 1.92 12.39 -3.90
C GLU A 49 0.57 12.05 -4.54
N LEU A 50 -0.01 10.91 -4.14
CA LEU A 50 -1.32 10.53 -4.64
C LEU A 50 -2.40 11.41 -4.00
N PRO A 51 -3.18 12.16 -4.80
CA PRO A 51 -4.27 12.92 -4.24
C PRO A 51 -5.33 11.95 -3.69
N LEU A 52 -5.75 12.14 -2.44
CA LEU A 52 -6.85 11.38 -1.82
C LEU A 52 -8.20 11.83 -2.43
N ILE A 53 -8.44 11.42 -3.68
CA ILE A 53 -9.68 11.65 -4.46
C ILE A 53 -10.45 10.34 -4.60
N THR A 54 -11.62 10.37 -5.25
CA THR A 54 -12.50 9.19 -5.46
C THR A 54 -11.81 7.96 -6.04
N LYS A 55 -10.70 8.12 -6.78
CA LYS A 55 -9.94 7.00 -7.36
C LYS A 55 -9.04 6.27 -6.34
N TYR A 56 -8.46 7.00 -5.40
CA TYR A 56 -7.45 6.49 -4.47
C TYR A 56 -7.97 6.53 -3.04
N ARG A 57 -7.96 5.39 -2.36
CA ARG A 57 -8.31 5.30 -0.94
C ARG A 57 -7.18 4.63 -0.17
N THR A 58 -6.80 5.19 0.96
CA THR A 58 -5.81 4.59 1.87
C THR A 58 -6.45 4.15 3.19
N VAL A 59 -5.99 3.05 3.75
CA VAL A 59 -6.38 2.56 5.09
C VAL A 59 -5.13 2.07 5.82
N LEU A 60 -5.01 2.40 7.12
CA LEU A 60 -3.98 1.85 8.00
C LEU A 60 -4.62 0.90 9.01
N ASN A 61 -4.37 -0.40 8.86
CA ASN A 61 -4.87 -1.44 9.73
C ASN A 61 -3.84 -1.81 10.80
N ASP A 62 -4.29 -2.04 12.03
CA ASP A 62 -3.45 -2.61 13.09
C ASP A 62 -3.40 -4.13 12.89
N LEU A 63 -2.21 -4.71 12.80
CA LEU A 63 -2.05 -6.17 12.71
C LEU A 63 -1.79 -6.76 14.11
N PRO A 64 -2.41 -7.90 14.44
CA PRO A 64 -2.11 -8.60 15.68
C PRO A 64 -0.63 -8.94 15.72
N SER A 65 0.08 -8.39 16.70
CA SER A 65 1.51 -8.59 16.85
C SER A 65 1.77 -10.02 17.32
N THR A 66 2.28 -10.89 16.45
CA THR A 66 2.89 -12.15 16.85
C THR A 66 4.21 -11.83 17.52
N SER A 67 4.18 -11.54 18.83
CA SER A 67 5.36 -11.39 19.71
C SER A 67 6.58 -10.76 19.02
N SER A 68 6.56 -9.45 18.79
CA SER A 68 7.74 -8.74 18.31
C SER A 68 8.78 -8.66 19.43
N PRO A 69 10.03 -9.14 19.23
CA PRO A 69 11.10 -9.01 20.22
C PRO A 69 11.51 -7.56 20.49
N GLN A 70 11.08 -6.61 19.64
CA GLN A 70 11.48 -5.20 19.69
C GLN A 70 10.40 -4.26 20.24
N LEU A 71 9.30 -4.77 20.83
CA LEU A 71 8.17 -3.98 21.34
C LEU A 71 7.50 -3.06 20.30
N LEU A 72 7.69 -3.32 19.00
CA LEU A 72 7.04 -2.58 17.93
C LEU A 72 5.64 -3.16 17.64
N PHE A 73 4.72 -2.28 17.25
CA PHE A 73 3.44 -2.70 16.67
C PHE A 73 3.58 -2.85 15.16
N THR A 74 2.87 -3.82 14.59
CA THR A 74 2.81 -4.01 13.14
C THR A 74 1.51 -3.43 12.58
N TYR A 75 1.64 -2.75 11.45
CA TYR A 75 0.54 -2.15 10.70
C TYR A 75 0.56 -2.62 9.25
N ASP A 76 -0.60 -2.62 8.61
CA ASP A 76 -0.77 -2.81 7.17
C ASP A 76 -1.41 -1.56 6.56
N SER A 77 -0.63 -0.81 5.80
CA SER A 77 -1.12 0.31 4.99
C SER A 77 -1.58 -0.25 3.65
N VAL A 78 -2.85 0.00 3.28
CA VAL A 78 -3.46 -0.50 2.04
C VAL A 78 -3.88 0.68 1.18
N LEU A 79 -3.35 0.75 -0.04
CA LEU A 79 -3.82 1.64 -1.09
C LEU A 79 -4.77 0.89 -2.03
N PHE A 80 -5.99 1.39 -2.13
CA PHE A 80 -7.00 0.95 -3.08
C PHE A 80 -7.02 1.90 -4.28
N ILE A 81 -6.93 1.35 -5.49
CA ILE A 81 -7.02 2.08 -6.75
C ILE A 81 -8.25 1.59 -7.50
N ALA A 82 -9.30 2.40 -7.54
CA ALA A 82 -10.55 2.06 -8.23
C ALA A 82 -10.44 2.27 -9.75
N ASN A 83 -11.19 1.48 -10.52
CA ASN A 83 -11.28 1.57 -11.99
C ASN A 83 -9.89 1.60 -12.64
N VAL A 84 -9.09 0.56 -12.37
CA VAL A 84 -7.70 0.47 -12.85
C VAL A 84 -7.64 0.60 -14.37
N THR A 85 -6.71 1.41 -14.83
CA THR A 85 -6.38 1.68 -16.23
C THR A 85 -4.89 1.48 -16.47
N LYS A 86 -4.47 1.47 -17.74
CA LYS A 86 -3.03 1.43 -18.11
C LYS A 86 -2.24 2.59 -17.51
N GLU A 87 -2.88 3.74 -17.27
CA GLU A 87 -2.23 4.88 -16.63
C GLU A 87 -1.84 4.59 -15.18
N ASP A 88 -2.54 3.69 -14.49
CA ASP A 88 -2.27 3.35 -13.09
C ASP A 88 -1.06 2.43 -12.92
N HIS A 89 -0.51 1.90 -14.02
CA HIS A 89 0.72 1.13 -13.97
C HIS A 89 1.89 2.03 -13.56
N GLY A 90 2.75 1.54 -12.68
CA GLY A 90 3.91 2.29 -12.22
C GLY A 90 4.45 1.79 -10.88
N ILE A 91 5.39 2.55 -10.34
CA ILE A 91 6.01 2.31 -9.04
C ILE A 91 5.26 3.13 -8.00
N TYR A 92 4.85 2.46 -6.92
CA TYR A 92 4.21 3.08 -5.76
C TYR A 92 5.13 2.98 -4.56
N LEU A 93 5.21 4.06 -3.77
CA LEU A 93 6.06 4.19 -2.59
C LEU A 93 5.21 4.52 -1.35
#